data_AF-A0A841X3M5-F1
#
_entry.id   AF-A0A841X3M5-F1
#
_cell.length_a   1.000
_cell.length_b   1.000
_cell.length_c   1.000
_cell.angle_alpha   90.00
_cell.angle_beta   90.00
_cell.angle_gamma   90.00
#
_symmetry.space_group_name_H-M   'P 1'
#
loop_
_entity.id
_entity.type
_entity.pdbx_description
1 polymer ?
#
loop_
_entity_poly.entity_id
_entity_poly.type
_entity_poly.pdbx_seq_one_letter_code
_entity_poly.pdbx_strand_id
1 'polypeptide(L)'
;GNTIQTGSGEDTVLVGSDSSVSAGDGDDSIFIGQNGAADNTSADGGNGDDQITVIEANGNNNLFGGAGADTLTVIEGSHQLSFGGSGNDTLKSNGSNNRLYGGSGDDKLFSSVNDSLFGGDGDDVLFAGEAGGNKLTGGTGIDQFWIANASLPTAKNIVTDLTIGTDKIGLGGVGVTQFSNLTLLQQGSDTLVKTSNTELALLVGITSTSLTANDFVFVASV
;
A
#
# COMPACT_ATOMS: atom_id res chain seq x y z
N GLY A 1 25.36 -14.28 -5.78
CA GLY A 1 24.58 -13.11 -6.18
C GLY A 1 25.46 -12.04 -6.76
N ASN A 2 24.88 -11.14 -7.55
CA ASN A 2 25.56 -9.97 -8.10
C ASN A 2 25.46 -8.80 -7.11
N THR A 3 26.46 -7.91 -7.09
CA THR A 3 26.42 -6.67 -6.30
C THR A 3 26.70 -5.48 -7.23
N ILE A 4 25.84 -4.48 -7.18
CA ILE A 4 25.89 -3.27 -8.00
C ILE A 4 25.87 -2.07 -7.06
N GLN A 5 26.81 -1.14 -7.27
CA GLN A 5 26.90 0.15 -6.59
C GLN A 5 27.16 1.20 -7.66
N THR A 6 26.29 2.21 -7.79
CA THR A 6 26.40 3.19 -8.87
C THR A 6 26.98 4.53 -8.38
N GLY A 7 26.61 4.96 -7.17
CA GLY A 7 27.35 5.94 -6.40
C GLY A 7 26.63 7.27 -6.29
N SER A 8 26.93 8.21 -7.18
CA SER A 8 26.36 9.56 -7.13
C SER A 8 25.91 10.01 -8.51
N GLY A 9 24.83 10.78 -8.56
CA GLY A 9 24.17 11.20 -9.80
C GLY A 9 23.00 10.27 -10.13
N GLU A 10 22.21 10.67 -11.11
CA GLU A 10 21.06 9.88 -11.57
C GLU A 10 21.54 8.65 -12.37
N ASP A 11 21.27 7.46 -11.83
CA ASP A 11 21.68 6.19 -12.39
C ASP A 11 20.49 5.37 -12.90
N THR A 12 20.76 4.49 -13.87
CA THR A 12 19.78 3.52 -14.34
C THR A 12 20.36 2.12 -14.25
N VAL A 13 19.74 1.28 -13.43
CA VAL A 13 20.18 -0.08 -13.16
C VAL A 13 19.17 -1.08 -13.72
N LEU A 14 19.64 -1.98 -14.59
CA LEU A 14 18.87 -3.14 -15.03
C LEU A 14 19.49 -4.38 -14.41
N VAL A 15 18.71 -5.12 -13.62
CA VAL A 15 19.23 -6.24 -12.85
C VAL A 15 18.29 -7.45 -12.91
N GLY A 16 18.90 -8.64 -12.90
CA GLY A 16 18.19 -9.91 -12.78
C GLY A 16 18.16 -10.42 -11.35
N SER A 17 17.77 -11.69 -11.20
CA SER A 17 17.68 -12.39 -9.92
C SER A 17 19.01 -12.44 -9.15
N ASP A 18 18.92 -12.83 -7.87
CA ASP A 18 20.03 -13.02 -6.95
C ASP A 18 20.98 -11.80 -6.88
N SER A 19 20.43 -10.60 -6.87
CA SER A 19 21.24 -9.38 -6.95
C SER A 19 21.01 -8.43 -5.77
N SER A 20 22.01 -7.61 -5.48
CA SER A 20 21.96 -6.53 -4.50
C SER A 20 22.38 -5.25 -5.19
N VAL A 21 21.50 -4.25 -5.20
CA VAL A 21 21.71 -2.93 -5.79
C VAL A 21 21.67 -1.88 -4.69
N SER A 22 22.60 -0.94 -4.72
CA SER A 22 22.59 0.30 -3.95
C SER A 22 22.94 1.44 -4.91
N ALA A 23 22.00 2.35 -5.15
CA ALA A 23 22.16 3.35 -6.19
C ALA A 23 22.84 4.64 -5.67
N GLY A 24 22.52 5.08 -4.46
CA GLY A 24 23.34 6.04 -3.71
C GLY A 24 22.70 7.42 -3.69
N ASP A 25 23.42 8.47 -4.12
CA ASP A 25 22.85 9.82 -4.20
C ASP A 25 22.34 10.10 -5.62
N GLY A 26 21.14 10.64 -5.79
CA GLY A 26 20.57 11.00 -7.10
C GLY A 26 19.18 10.41 -7.27
N ASP A 27 18.43 10.90 -8.26
CA ASP A 27 17.11 10.33 -8.57
C ASP A 27 17.34 9.12 -9.50
N ASP A 28 17.27 7.92 -8.94
CA ASP A 28 17.69 6.68 -9.59
C ASP A 28 16.52 5.88 -10.18
N SER A 29 16.83 5.04 -11.17
CA SER A 29 15.87 4.14 -11.80
C SER A 29 16.36 2.70 -11.80
N ILE A 30 15.74 1.85 -10.97
CA ILE A 30 16.11 0.45 -10.81
C ILE A 30 15.01 -0.46 -11.38
N PHE A 31 15.36 -1.26 -12.39
CA PHE A 31 14.48 -2.24 -13.02
C PHE A 31 14.97 -3.66 -12.72
N ILE A 32 14.10 -4.43 -12.05
CA ILE A 32 14.39 -5.81 -11.64
C ILE A 32 13.50 -6.78 -12.42
N GLY A 33 14.11 -7.82 -13.00
CA GLY A 33 13.36 -8.90 -13.65
C GLY A 33 12.93 -8.64 -15.10
N GLN A 34 13.54 -7.67 -15.80
CA GLN A 34 13.18 -7.38 -17.20
C GLN A 34 13.50 -8.52 -18.20
N ASN A 35 14.42 -9.43 -17.85
CA ASN A 35 14.88 -10.53 -18.73
C ASN A 35 14.63 -11.91 -18.10
N GLY A 36 13.55 -12.03 -17.33
CA GLY A 36 13.14 -13.23 -16.62
C GLY A 36 12.90 -12.96 -15.14
N ALA A 37 12.20 -13.88 -14.50
CA ALA A 37 11.70 -13.72 -13.14
C ALA A 37 12.72 -13.14 -12.15
N ALA A 38 12.34 -12.06 -11.47
CA ALA A 38 13.07 -11.58 -10.31
C ALA A 38 12.97 -12.63 -9.19
N ASP A 39 14.08 -12.93 -8.53
CA ASP A 39 14.13 -13.81 -7.36
C ASP A 39 15.27 -13.34 -6.46
N ASN A 40 15.08 -13.40 -5.15
CA ASN A 40 16.06 -13.05 -4.10
C ASN A 40 16.87 -11.79 -4.40
N THR A 41 16.21 -10.72 -4.87
CA THR A 41 16.87 -9.46 -5.21
C THR A 41 16.54 -8.37 -4.20
N SER A 42 17.55 -7.60 -3.81
CA SER A 42 17.42 -6.41 -2.96
C SER A 42 17.83 -5.18 -3.75
N ALA A 43 17.01 -4.15 -3.74
CA ALA A 43 17.33 -2.85 -4.34
C ALA A 43 17.09 -1.75 -3.32
N ASP A 44 18.08 -0.86 -3.20
CA ASP A 44 18.09 0.33 -2.34
C ASP A 44 18.39 1.53 -3.24
N GLY A 45 17.44 2.46 -3.32
CA GLY A 45 17.55 3.71 -4.08
C GLY A 45 18.60 4.61 -3.46
N GLY A 46 18.36 5.05 -2.22
CA GLY A 46 19.34 5.78 -1.43
C GLY A 46 18.82 7.17 -1.09
N ASN A 47 19.50 8.23 -1.52
CA ASN A 47 19.02 9.61 -1.37
C ASN A 47 18.59 10.13 -2.74
N GLY A 48 17.41 10.73 -2.83
CA GLY A 48 16.85 11.22 -4.09
C GLY A 48 15.43 10.70 -4.26
N ASP A 49 14.73 11.19 -5.27
CA ASP A 49 13.39 10.72 -5.60
C ASP A 49 13.50 9.51 -6.54
N ASP A 50 13.50 8.30 -5.98
CA ASP A 50 13.87 7.07 -6.70
C ASP A 50 12.68 6.34 -7.33
N GLN A 51 12.94 5.58 -8.39
CA GLN A 51 11.98 4.68 -9.01
C GLN A 51 12.48 3.24 -9.04
N ILE A 52 11.80 2.36 -8.32
CA ILE A 52 12.14 0.93 -8.28
C ILE A 52 10.96 0.11 -8.80
N THR A 53 11.18 -0.63 -9.88
CA THR A 53 10.17 -1.51 -10.48
C THR A 53 10.64 -2.96 -10.53
N VAL A 54 9.81 -3.87 -10.00
CA VAL A 54 9.98 -5.32 -10.14
C VAL A 54 8.91 -5.89 -11.04
N ILE A 55 9.35 -6.69 -12.02
CA ILE A 55 8.50 -7.45 -12.94
C ILE A 55 8.76 -8.94 -12.72
N GLU A 56 7.74 -9.79 -12.95
CA GLU A 56 7.84 -11.24 -12.80
C GLU A 56 8.40 -11.66 -11.42
N ALA A 57 7.90 -11.07 -10.33
CA ALA A 57 8.48 -11.26 -9.00
C ALA A 57 8.19 -12.67 -8.43
N ASN A 58 9.14 -13.58 -8.64
CA ASN A 58 9.22 -14.85 -7.93
C ASN A 58 10.06 -14.68 -6.66
N GLY A 59 9.97 -15.68 -5.77
CA GLY A 59 10.66 -15.67 -4.48
C GLY A 59 10.42 -14.39 -3.69
N ASN A 60 11.43 -13.94 -2.93
CA ASN A 60 11.32 -12.75 -2.08
C ASN A 60 12.25 -11.65 -2.57
N ASN A 61 11.70 -10.56 -3.11
CA ASN A 61 12.46 -9.35 -3.43
C ASN A 61 12.14 -8.26 -2.41
N ASN A 62 13.17 -7.47 -2.06
CA ASN A 62 13.08 -6.38 -1.10
C ASN A 62 13.43 -5.06 -1.81
N LEU A 63 12.53 -4.10 -1.74
CA LEU A 63 12.69 -2.77 -2.33
C LEU A 63 12.73 -1.75 -1.21
N PHE A 64 13.73 -0.88 -1.24
CA PHE A 64 13.92 0.23 -0.32
C PHE A 64 14.06 1.50 -1.16
N GLY A 65 13.17 2.46 -0.97
CA GLY A 65 13.27 3.77 -1.62
C GLY A 65 14.44 4.55 -1.02
N GLY A 66 14.36 4.82 0.28
CA GLY A 66 15.41 5.47 1.03
C GLY A 66 14.94 6.83 1.52
N ALA A 67 15.63 7.89 1.12
CA ALA A 67 15.30 9.25 1.49
C ALA A 67 14.94 10.07 0.25
N GLY A 68 13.72 10.56 0.20
CA GLY A 68 13.16 11.29 -0.95
C GLY A 68 11.72 10.90 -1.16
N ALA A 69 11.09 11.38 -2.22
CA ALA A 69 9.75 10.98 -2.61
C ALA A 69 9.83 9.83 -3.62
N ASP A 70 9.82 8.60 -3.11
CA ASP A 70 10.12 7.41 -3.89
C ASP A 70 8.87 6.79 -4.52
N THR A 71 9.06 6.08 -5.64
CA THR A 71 8.02 5.27 -6.26
C THR A 71 8.47 3.81 -6.42
N LEU A 72 7.83 2.93 -5.65
CA LEU A 72 8.14 1.50 -5.62
C LEU A 72 6.97 0.72 -6.21
N THR A 73 7.22 -0.05 -7.27
CA THR A 73 6.18 -0.82 -7.95
C THR A 73 6.53 -2.31 -8.08
N VAL A 74 5.65 -3.16 -7.54
CA VAL A 74 5.62 -4.59 -7.80
C VAL A 74 4.51 -4.87 -8.82
N ILE A 75 4.90 -5.18 -10.06
CA ILE A 75 3.97 -5.36 -11.18
C ILE A 75 3.19 -6.67 -11.06
N GLU A 76 3.80 -7.72 -10.55
CA GLU A 76 3.20 -9.02 -10.29
C GLU A 76 4.05 -9.81 -9.30
N GLY A 77 3.52 -10.90 -8.76
CA GLY A 77 4.21 -11.76 -7.80
C GLY A 77 3.61 -11.73 -6.40
N SER A 78 4.25 -12.45 -5.48
CA SER A 78 3.75 -12.56 -4.09
C SER A 78 4.86 -12.59 -3.06
N HIS A 79 4.57 -12.22 -1.82
CA HIS A 79 5.53 -12.19 -0.71
C HIS A 79 6.69 -11.20 -0.89
N GLN A 80 6.49 -10.17 -1.71
CA GLN A 80 7.43 -9.07 -1.88
C GLN A 80 7.38 -8.11 -0.69
N LEU A 81 8.51 -7.45 -0.43
CA LEU A 81 8.64 -6.42 0.59
C LEU A 81 9.01 -5.09 -0.07
N SER A 82 8.23 -4.05 0.20
CA SER A 82 8.52 -2.68 -0.23
C SER A 82 8.50 -1.75 0.98
N PHE A 83 9.53 -0.94 1.12
CA PHE A 83 9.70 0.06 2.16
C PHE A 83 10.04 1.40 1.50
N GLY A 84 9.18 2.40 1.64
CA GLY A 84 9.38 3.74 1.07
C GLY A 84 10.58 4.40 1.73
N GLY A 85 10.46 4.70 3.02
CA GLY A 85 11.55 5.26 3.81
C GLY A 85 11.17 6.59 4.40
N SER A 86 11.94 7.63 4.09
CA SER A 86 11.62 8.99 4.54
C SER A 86 11.27 9.87 3.36
N GLY A 87 10.15 10.57 3.45
CA GLY A 87 9.61 11.39 2.39
C GLY A 87 8.20 10.95 2.05
N ASN A 88 7.60 11.52 1.00
CA ASN A 88 6.21 11.23 0.66
C ASN A 88 6.19 10.22 -0.48
N ASP A 89 6.12 8.95 -0.12
CA ASP A 89 6.35 7.84 -1.02
C ASP A 89 5.07 7.33 -1.69
N THR A 90 5.24 6.68 -2.84
CA THR A 90 4.17 5.97 -3.54
C THR A 90 4.55 4.51 -3.74
N LEU A 91 3.89 3.62 -3.00
CA LEU A 91 4.11 2.18 -3.08
C LEU A 91 2.93 1.50 -3.75
N LYS A 92 3.19 0.67 -4.76
CA LYS A 92 2.16 -0.04 -5.51
C LYS A 92 2.45 -1.53 -5.65
N SER A 93 1.49 -2.34 -5.23
CA SER A 93 1.45 -3.79 -5.43
C SER A 93 0.26 -4.17 -6.28
N ASN A 94 0.52 -4.73 -7.45
CA ASN A 94 -0.50 -5.42 -8.26
C ASN A 94 -0.52 -6.94 -8.00
N GLY A 95 0.41 -7.43 -7.17
CA GLY A 95 0.57 -8.83 -6.81
C GLY A 95 -0.37 -9.28 -5.68
N SER A 96 0.07 -10.23 -4.88
CA SER A 96 -0.70 -10.68 -3.71
C SER A 96 0.19 -11.05 -2.52
N ASN A 97 -0.33 -10.95 -1.30
CA ASN A 97 0.41 -11.31 -0.09
C ASN A 97 1.74 -10.54 0.07
N ASN A 98 1.80 -9.33 -0.48
CA ASN A 98 2.96 -8.44 -0.37
C ASN A 98 2.86 -7.61 0.91
N ARG A 99 3.98 -7.01 1.32
CA ARG A 99 4.06 -6.12 2.48
C ARG A 99 4.61 -4.77 2.03
N LEU A 100 3.83 -3.73 2.26
CA LEU A 100 4.15 -2.35 1.89
C LEU A 100 4.24 -1.53 3.17
N TYR A 101 5.35 -0.82 3.35
CA TYR A 101 5.61 0.08 4.46
C TYR A 101 5.93 1.45 3.88
N GLY A 102 5.11 2.47 4.16
CA GLY A 102 5.37 3.85 3.74
C GLY A 102 6.62 4.37 4.42
N GLY A 103 6.56 4.51 5.74
CA GLY A 103 7.69 4.94 6.55
C GLY A 103 7.37 6.23 7.27
N SER A 104 8.13 7.29 7.00
CA SER A 104 7.84 8.62 7.54
C SER A 104 7.55 9.60 6.42
N GLY A 105 6.48 10.37 6.54
CA GLY A 105 5.99 11.28 5.51
C GLY A 105 4.55 10.92 5.13
N ASP A 106 3.95 11.70 4.23
CA ASP A 106 2.56 11.48 3.82
C ASP A 106 2.53 10.52 2.62
N ASP A 107 2.33 9.23 2.88
CA ASP A 107 2.53 8.17 1.90
C ASP A 107 1.24 7.75 1.18
N LYS A 108 1.41 7.16 -0.01
CA LYS A 108 0.33 6.54 -0.77
C LYS A 108 0.62 5.08 -1.05
N LEU A 109 -0.17 4.20 -0.46
CA LEU A 109 0.00 2.76 -0.61
C LEU A 109 -1.17 2.16 -1.40
N PHE A 110 -0.86 1.46 -2.48
CA PHE A 110 -1.83 0.81 -3.36
C PHE A 110 -1.64 -0.70 -3.32
N SER A 111 -2.68 -1.41 -2.87
CA SER A 111 -2.73 -2.86 -2.80
C SER A 111 -3.55 -3.47 -3.93
N SER A 112 -3.46 -4.80 -4.06
CA SER A 112 -4.34 -5.59 -4.91
C SER A 112 -5.08 -6.66 -4.09
N VAL A 113 -4.38 -7.69 -3.59
CA VAL A 113 -5.02 -8.87 -2.95
C VAL A 113 -4.22 -9.41 -1.78
N ASN A 114 -4.85 -9.57 -0.62
CA ASN A 114 -4.23 -10.15 0.59
C ASN A 114 -2.89 -9.51 1.02
N ASP A 115 -2.59 -8.28 0.61
CA ASP A 115 -1.39 -7.57 1.04
C ASP A 115 -1.57 -7.00 2.46
N SER A 116 -0.46 -6.64 3.09
CA SER A 116 -0.44 -5.87 4.34
C SER A 116 0.20 -4.51 4.09
N LEU A 117 -0.54 -3.45 4.38
CA LEU A 117 -0.13 -2.06 4.19
C LEU A 117 0.05 -1.41 5.56
N PHE A 118 1.17 -0.71 5.72
CA PHE A 118 1.53 0.06 6.90
C PHE A 118 1.91 1.47 6.42
N GLY A 119 1.13 2.48 6.77
CA GLY A 119 1.43 3.88 6.44
C GLY A 119 2.70 4.31 7.16
N GLY A 120 2.61 4.50 8.47
CA GLY A 120 3.75 4.79 9.34
C GLY A 120 3.54 6.08 10.11
N ASP A 121 4.47 7.02 10.00
CA ASP A 121 4.32 8.36 10.56
C ASP A 121 3.92 9.33 9.45
N GLY A 122 2.79 10.02 9.56
CA GLY A 122 2.33 10.98 8.56
C GLY A 122 0.84 10.83 8.25
N ASP A 123 0.31 11.69 7.38
CA ASP A 123 -1.10 11.62 6.98
C ASP A 123 -1.24 10.70 5.75
N ASP A 124 -1.40 9.40 5.98
CA ASP A 124 -1.27 8.39 4.92
C ASP A 124 -2.59 8.08 4.17
N VAL A 125 -2.45 7.61 2.93
CA VAL A 125 -3.59 7.16 2.11
C VAL A 125 -3.38 5.72 1.63
N LEU A 126 -4.17 4.81 2.19
CA LEU A 126 -4.08 3.37 1.93
C LEU A 126 -5.26 2.90 1.07
N PHE A 127 -4.97 2.46 -0.16
CA PHE A 127 -5.94 1.92 -1.10
C PHE A 127 -5.92 0.40 -1.10
N ALA A 128 -7.07 -0.19 -0.75
CA ALA A 128 -7.20 -1.64 -0.61
C ALA A 128 -7.38 -2.41 -1.94
N GLY A 129 -7.43 -1.73 -3.09
CA GLY A 129 -7.60 -2.40 -4.39
C GLY A 129 -8.90 -3.19 -4.56
N GLU A 130 -9.01 -3.87 -5.69
CA GLU A 130 -10.29 -4.43 -6.18
C GLU A 130 -10.62 -5.83 -5.65
N ALA A 131 -9.62 -6.65 -5.32
CA ALA A 131 -9.90 -8.02 -4.86
C ALA A 131 -10.23 -8.06 -3.37
N GLY A 132 -9.58 -7.20 -2.58
CA GLY A 132 -9.70 -7.12 -1.14
C GLY A 132 -8.92 -8.21 -0.40
N GLY A 133 -9.34 -8.51 0.83
CA GLY A 133 -8.59 -9.40 1.74
C GLY A 133 -7.36 -8.75 2.36
N ASN A 134 -7.19 -7.44 2.18
CA ASN A 134 -6.00 -6.70 2.59
C ASN A 134 -6.08 -6.30 4.07
N LYS A 135 -4.92 -6.20 4.71
CA LYS A 135 -4.77 -5.66 6.06
C LYS A 135 -4.18 -4.26 5.98
N LEU A 136 -4.84 -3.28 6.60
CA LEU A 136 -4.47 -1.88 6.53
C LEU A 136 -4.19 -1.36 7.96
N THR A 137 -3.02 -0.76 8.13
CA THR A 137 -2.57 -0.10 9.36
C THR A 137 -2.11 1.31 8.98
N GLY A 138 -2.74 2.33 9.52
CA GLY A 138 -2.42 3.73 9.21
C GLY A 138 -1.14 4.14 9.92
N GLY A 139 -1.11 3.97 11.25
CA GLY A 139 0.02 4.39 12.08
C GLY A 139 -0.30 5.67 12.85
N THR A 140 0.60 6.64 12.82
CA THR A 140 0.41 7.93 13.49
C THR A 140 0.12 9.01 12.45
N GLY A 141 -0.88 9.87 12.72
CA GLY A 141 -1.28 10.92 11.79
C GLY A 141 -2.78 10.89 11.56
N ILE A 142 -3.22 11.50 10.46
CA ILE A 142 -4.60 11.52 10.00
C ILE A 142 -4.71 10.66 8.74
N ASP A 143 -5.10 9.40 8.92
CA ASP A 143 -5.04 8.42 7.85
C ASP A 143 -6.36 8.27 7.08
N GLN A 144 -6.24 7.81 5.83
CA GLN A 144 -7.37 7.47 4.98
C GLN A 144 -7.31 6.02 4.52
N PHE A 145 -8.29 5.23 4.93
CA PHE A 145 -8.45 3.83 4.54
C PHE A 145 -9.48 3.70 3.42
N TRP A 146 -9.03 3.62 2.17
CA TRP A 146 -9.89 3.43 1.00
C TRP A 146 -10.22 1.94 0.81
N ILE A 147 -11.25 1.49 1.52
CA ILE A 147 -11.65 0.08 1.61
C ILE A 147 -12.44 -0.43 0.39
N ALA A 148 -12.85 0.49 -0.50
CA ALA A 148 -13.46 0.19 -1.78
C ALA A 148 -13.19 1.34 -2.74
N ASN A 149 -12.52 1.06 -3.85
CA ASN A 149 -12.13 2.06 -4.82
C ASN A 149 -12.26 1.51 -6.24
N ALA A 150 -12.98 2.22 -7.12
CA ALA A 150 -13.36 1.83 -8.49
C ALA A 150 -14.28 0.58 -8.59
N SER A 151 -14.07 -0.44 -7.76
CA SER A 151 -14.92 -1.62 -7.65
C SER A 151 -15.10 -2.07 -6.20
N LEU A 152 -16.14 -2.87 -5.96
CA LEU A 152 -16.39 -3.46 -4.65
C LEU A 152 -15.49 -4.69 -4.44
N PRO A 153 -14.91 -4.87 -3.24
CA PRO A 153 -14.00 -5.99 -2.98
C PRO A 153 -14.73 -7.34 -3.01
N THR A 154 -14.00 -8.39 -3.42
CA THR A 154 -14.50 -9.77 -3.40
C THR A 154 -14.32 -10.45 -2.04
N ALA A 155 -13.34 -9.99 -1.26
CA ALA A 155 -13.09 -10.39 0.12
C ALA A 155 -12.97 -9.13 0.99
N LYS A 156 -13.58 -9.13 2.18
CA LYS A 156 -13.49 -7.97 3.07
C LYS A 156 -12.05 -7.66 3.45
N ASN A 157 -11.74 -6.37 3.51
CA ASN A 157 -10.49 -5.87 4.05
C ASN A 157 -10.53 -5.86 5.59
N ILE A 158 -9.39 -5.58 6.22
CA ILE A 158 -9.26 -5.45 7.68
C ILE A 158 -8.52 -4.15 7.97
N VAL A 159 -9.19 -3.21 8.63
CA VAL A 159 -8.57 -1.98 9.15
C VAL A 159 -8.27 -2.19 10.62
N THR A 160 -7.04 -1.91 11.04
CA THR A 160 -6.50 -2.48 12.29
C THR A 160 -6.35 -1.48 13.43
N ASP A 161 -6.26 -0.20 13.12
CA ASP A 161 -5.87 0.86 14.06
C ASP A 161 -6.65 2.18 13.85
N LEU A 162 -7.83 2.10 13.21
CA LEU A 162 -8.69 3.27 12.97
C LEU A 162 -8.92 4.09 14.25
N THR A 163 -8.53 5.35 14.22
CA THR A 163 -8.79 6.34 15.26
C THR A 163 -10.01 7.18 14.91
N ILE A 164 -11.15 6.89 15.54
CA ILE A 164 -12.42 7.61 15.34
C ILE A 164 -12.26 9.12 15.59
N GLY A 165 -12.83 9.94 14.70
CA GLY A 165 -12.71 11.40 14.76
C GLY A 165 -11.41 11.96 14.19
N THR A 166 -10.37 11.14 14.01
CA THR A 166 -9.12 11.50 13.34
C THR A 166 -9.17 10.98 11.91
N ASP A 167 -9.09 9.66 11.76
CA ASP A 167 -8.96 8.99 10.46
C ASP A 167 -10.26 9.03 9.65
N LYS A 168 -10.16 8.59 8.40
CA LYS A 168 -11.30 8.46 7.49
C LYS A 168 -11.33 7.11 6.80
N ILE A 169 -12.54 6.62 6.60
CA ILE A 169 -12.82 5.47 5.74
C ILE A 169 -13.31 5.98 4.38
N GLY A 170 -12.53 5.74 3.33
CA GLY A 170 -12.81 6.17 1.97
C GLY A 170 -13.57 5.13 1.16
N LEU A 171 -14.57 5.58 0.40
CA LEU A 171 -15.23 4.80 -0.66
C LEU A 171 -15.34 5.65 -1.93
N GLY A 172 -14.81 5.14 -3.04
CA GLY A 172 -14.70 5.87 -4.30
C GLY A 172 -15.16 5.07 -5.51
N GLY A 173 -16.02 5.63 -6.37
CA GLY A 173 -16.35 5.02 -7.67
C GLY A 173 -17.17 3.73 -7.63
N VAL A 174 -17.71 3.33 -6.48
CA VAL A 174 -18.42 2.05 -6.27
C VAL A 174 -19.95 2.18 -6.16
N GLY A 175 -20.50 3.34 -6.50
CA GLY A 175 -21.94 3.64 -6.37
C GLY A 175 -22.42 3.85 -4.91
N VAL A 176 -21.52 3.77 -3.94
CA VAL A 176 -21.75 4.14 -2.54
C VAL A 176 -21.34 5.60 -2.37
N THR A 177 -22.32 6.49 -2.22
CA THR A 177 -22.09 7.95 -2.25
C THR A 177 -22.42 8.66 -0.95
N GLN A 178 -22.96 7.94 0.03
CA GLN A 178 -23.35 8.49 1.31
C GLN A 178 -23.39 7.41 2.39
N PHE A 179 -23.24 7.83 3.65
CA PHE A 179 -23.21 6.95 4.82
C PHE A 179 -24.44 6.05 4.96
N SER A 180 -25.63 6.53 4.58
CA SER A 180 -26.88 5.75 4.61
C SER A 180 -26.92 4.59 3.61
N ASN A 181 -25.97 4.49 2.67
CA ASN A 181 -25.82 3.33 1.81
C ASN A 181 -25.08 2.16 2.49
N LEU A 182 -24.50 2.40 3.67
CA LEU A 182 -23.76 1.40 4.44
C LEU A 182 -24.66 0.74 5.49
N THR A 183 -24.34 -0.51 5.80
CA THR A 183 -24.82 -1.22 6.98
C THR A 183 -23.61 -1.54 7.86
N LEU A 184 -23.69 -1.13 9.13
CA LEU A 184 -22.66 -1.41 10.14
C LEU A 184 -23.19 -2.52 11.07
N LEU A 185 -22.47 -3.62 11.18
CA LEU A 185 -22.83 -4.75 12.04
C LEU A 185 -21.75 -4.97 13.09
N GLN A 186 -22.12 -4.91 14.37
CA GLN A 186 -21.22 -5.28 15.45
C GLN A 186 -20.93 -6.79 15.42
N GLN A 187 -19.65 -7.16 15.51
CA GLN A 187 -19.16 -8.54 15.59
C GLN A 187 -18.15 -8.66 16.73
N GLY A 188 -18.62 -9.02 17.93
CA GLY A 188 -17.76 -9.00 19.12
C GLY A 188 -17.27 -7.57 19.40
N SER A 189 -15.96 -7.38 19.47
CA SER A 189 -15.31 -6.05 19.62
C SER A 189 -15.22 -5.24 18.34
N ASP A 190 -15.49 -5.85 17.19
CA ASP A 190 -15.17 -5.30 15.88
C ASP A 190 -16.45 -4.85 15.15
N THR A 191 -16.31 -4.00 14.14
CA THR A 191 -17.43 -3.57 13.29
C THR A 191 -17.23 -4.01 11.86
N LEU A 192 -18.20 -4.75 11.33
CA LEU A 192 -18.27 -5.06 9.90
C LEU A 192 -18.97 -3.92 9.16
N VAL A 193 -18.26 -3.32 8.20
CA VAL A 193 -18.81 -2.35 7.23
C VAL A 193 -19.20 -3.12 5.97
N LYS A 194 -20.45 -2.99 5.55
CA LYS A 194 -20.95 -3.65 4.35
C LYS A 194 -21.95 -2.80 3.56
N THR A 195 -22.10 -3.10 2.28
CA THR A 195 -23.31 -2.75 1.50
C THR A 195 -24.36 -3.86 1.68
N SER A 196 -25.50 -3.80 0.98
CA SER A 196 -26.52 -4.85 1.06
C SER A 196 -25.95 -6.25 0.80
N ASN A 197 -25.08 -6.39 -0.20
CA ASN A 197 -24.60 -7.69 -0.69
C ASN A 197 -23.10 -7.94 -0.49
N THR A 198 -22.32 -6.92 -0.14
CA THR A 198 -20.84 -7.02 -0.11
C THR A 198 -20.28 -6.60 1.23
N GLU A 199 -19.49 -7.46 1.86
CA GLU A 199 -18.65 -7.11 3.00
C GLU A 199 -17.44 -6.30 2.52
N LEU A 200 -17.27 -5.08 3.02
CA LEU A 200 -16.22 -4.16 2.56
C LEU A 200 -14.98 -4.26 3.45
N ALA A 201 -15.17 -4.10 4.77
CA ALA A 201 -14.09 -4.15 5.73
C ALA A 201 -14.57 -4.57 7.12
N LEU A 202 -13.71 -5.24 7.87
CA LEU A 202 -13.81 -5.38 9.31
C LEU A 202 -12.92 -4.31 9.96
N LEU A 203 -13.50 -3.51 10.86
CA LEU A 203 -12.80 -2.50 11.64
C LEU A 203 -12.51 -3.08 13.03
N VAL A 204 -11.25 -3.36 13.30
CA VAL A 204 -10.83 -4.06 14.52
C VAL A 204 -10.97 -3.13 15.74
N GLY A 205 -11.61 -3.63 16.80
CA GLY A 205 -11.76 -2.89 18.06
C GLY A 205 -12.72 -1.69 18.01
N ILE A 206 -13.44 -1.52 16.89
CA ILE A 206 -14.37 -0.39 16.72
C ILE A 206 -15.80 -0.80 17.10
N THR A 207 -16.43 0.01 17.93
CA THR A 207 -17.85 -0.12 18.27
C THR A 207 -18.71 0.55 17.20
N SER A 208 -19.65 -0.16 16.60
CA SER A 208 -20.39 0.29 15.41
C SER A 208 -21.18 1.59 15.65
N THR A 209 -21.68 1.81 16.86
CA THR A 209 -22.42 3.02 17.24
C THR A 209 -21.53 4.24 17.52
N SER A 210 -20.21 4.10 17.56
CA SER A 210 -19.29 5.25 17.65
C SER A 210 -19.00 5.86 16.28
N LEU A 211 -19.29 5.15 15.19
CA LEU A 211 -19.10 5.62 13.82
C LEU A 211 -20.24 6.53 13.40
N THR A 212 -19.88 7.62 12.74
CA THR A 212 -20.78 8.61 12.18
C THR A 212 -20.43 8.88 10.72
N ALA A 213 -21.27 9.66 10.03
CA ALA A 213 -20.96 10.07 8.66
C ALA A 213 -19.65 10.88 8.53
N ASN A 214 -19.16 11.51 9.61
CA ASN A 214 -17.91 12.29 9.60
C ASN A 214 -16.65 11.41 9.60
N ASP A 215 -16.79 10.11 9.88
CA ASP A 215 -15.68 9.15 9.84
C ASP A 215 -15.49 8.56 8.43
N PHE A 216 -16.31 9.00 7.45
CA PHE A 216 -16.32 8.48 6.10
C PHE A 216 -16.14 9.59 5.06
N VAL A 217 -15.47 9.25 3.96
CA VAL A 217 -15.35 10.08 2.76
C VAL A 217 -15.92 9.29 1.58
N PHE A 218 -16.80 9.92 0.81
CA PHE A 218 -17.43 9.31 -0.36
C PHE A 218 -17.10 10.11 -1.61
N VAL A 219 -16.64 9.43 -2.66
CA VAL A 219 -16.35 10.06 -3.95
C VAL A 219 -17.07 9.32 -5.07
N ALA A 220 -17.77 10.06 -5.93
CA ALA A 220 -18.61 9.50 -6.98
C ALA A 220 -17.81 8.77 -8.08
N SER A 221 -16.58 9.19 -8.33
CA SER A 221 -15.67 8.64 -9.34
C SER A 221 -14.23 8.75 -8.85
N VAL A 222 -13.41 7.78 -9.23
CA VAL A 222 -11.96 7.75 -8.96
C VAL A 222 -11.19 7.48 -10.23
#